data_AF-A0A944S3S3-F1
#
_entry.id   AF-A0A944S3S3-F1
#
_cell.length_a   1.000
_cell.length_b   1.000
_cell.length_c   1.000
_cell.angle_alpha   90.00
_cell.angle_beta   90.00
_cell.angle_gamma   90.00
#
_symmetry.space_group_name_H-M   'P 1'
#
loop_
_entity.id
_entity.type
_entity.pdbx_description
1 polymer ?
#
loop_
_entity_poly.entity_id
_entity_poly.type
_entity_poly.pdbx_seq_one_letter_code
_entity_poly.pdbx_strand_id
1 'polypeptide(L)'
;MRRFLFLTFLGGLATLGGHASLSLGLHPDHVVPLAAVAEGCAALAIGAALFVTGMLGLAEAYEKQSKHLAGLLKRRQIPRSDAASSTSHDTPNPATDNAPDGMIDGKDGLSHSDELFWRGYMSTATGLIIALGGLLALVLVLGDISYESYSMTVGAGIAGIALPTLLLWGRGLMRIRRSHVRVTASTRRVEAYPDRTIEVEIESPRRPTRGAVFRSESSPLGRNITRSSSRRQQLPRPKARY
;
A
#
# COMPACT_ATOMS: atom_id res chain seq x y z
N MET A 1 -7.92 6.19 5.83
CA MET A 1 -6.49 6.58 5.87
C MET A 1 -6.20 7.77 6.80
N ARG A 2 -6.78 8.97 6.56
CA ARG A 2 -6.59 10.13 7.47
C ARG A 2 -6.86 9.80 8.93
N ARG A 3 -7.94 9.05 9.20
CA ARG A 3 -8.28 8.57 10.56
C ARG A 3 -7.16 7.75 11.22
N PHE A 4 -6.48 6.89 10.46
CA PHE A 4 -5.45 5.99 11.00
C PHE A 4 -4.11 6.70 11.20
N LEU A 5 -3.76 7.62 10.29
CA LEU A 5 -2.64 8.55 10.51
C LEU A 5 -2.89 9.41 11.74
N PHE A 6 -4.10 9.93 11.89
CA PHE A 6 -4.50 10.73 13.04
C PHE A 6 -4.44 9.92 14.34
N LEU A 7 -4.98 8.70 14.36
CA LEU A 7 -4.89 7.79 15.51
C LEU A 7 -3.44 7.46 15.89
N THR A 8 -2.60 7.18 14.89
CA THR A 8 -1.16 6.93 15.11
C THR A 8 -0.49 8.16 15.71
N PHE A 9 -0.81 9.35 15.18
CA PHE A 9 -0.27 10.61 15.64
C PHE A 9 -0.70 10.95 17.07
N LEU A 10 -2.00 10.87 17.34
CA LEU A 10 -2.58 11.11 18.65
C LEU A 10 -2.08 10.11 19.69
N GLY A 11 -1.99 8.83 19.32
CA GLY A 11 -1.44 7.78 20.18
C GLY A 11 0.01 8.05 20.55
N GLY A 12 0.85 8.41 19.58
CA GLY A 12 2.25 8.79 19.83
C GLY A 12 2.38 9.98 20.77
N LEU A 13 1.61 11.05 20.54
CA LEU A 13 1.57 12.22 21.43
C LEU A 13 1.09 11.86 22.84
N ALA A 14 0.04 11.05 22.96
CA ALA A 14 -0.48 10.61 24.25
C ALA A 14 0.55 9.75 25.02
N THR A 15 1.28 8.87 24.34
CA THR A 15 2.37 8.12 24.98
C THR A 15 3.48 9.02 25.50
N LEU A 16 3.90 10.02 24.72
CA LEU A 16 4.93 10.97 25.12
C LEU A 16 4.46 11.86 26.28
N GLY A 17 3.22 12.34 26.22
CA GLY A 17 2.63 13.15 27.29
C GLY A 17 2.43 12.37 28.60
N GLY A 18 1.97 11.13 28.52
CA GLY A 18 1.85 10.24 29.68
C GLY A 18 3.20 9.98 30.33
N HIS A 19 4.24 9.72 29.53
CA HIS A 19 5.61 9.58 30.02
C HIS A 19 6.18 10.86 30.64
N ALA A 20 5.98 12.02 30.01
CA ALA A 20 6.42 13.29 30.56
C ALA A 20 5.76 13.58 31.92
N SER A 21 4.47 13.24 32.04
CA SER A 21 3.71 13.38 33.29
C SER A 21 4.22 12.43 34.37
N LEU A 22 4.50 11.16 34.02
CA LEU A 22 5.12 10.20 34.94
C LEU A 22 6.51 10.63 35.40
N SER A 23 7.32 11.17 34.48
CA SER A 23 8.67 11.67 34.78
C SER A 23 8.63 12.86 35.75
N LEU A 24 7.73 13.83 35.54
CA LEU A 24 7.51 14.90 36.52
C LEU A 24 6.96 14.37 37.86
N GLY A 25 6.08 13.38 37.80
CA GLY A 25 5.40 12.82 38.96
C GLY A 25 6.27 12.00 39.90
N LEU A 26 7.36 11.42 39.40
CA LEU A 26 8.27 10.56 40.15
C LEU A 26 9.46 11.31 40.78
N HIS A 27 9.48 12.65 40.71
CA HIS A 27 10.56 13.43 41.29
C HIS A 27 10.55 13.32 42.83
N PRO A 28 11.69 12.99 43.48
CA PRO A 28 11.75 12.82 44.94
C PRO A 28 11.29 14.02 45.79
N ASP A 29 11.35 15.24 45.27
CA ASP A 29 10.96 16.46 45.99
C ASP A 29 9.49 16.87 45.77
N HIS A 30 8.76 16.15 44.92
CA HIS A 30 7.34 16.38 44.68
C HIS A 30 6.51 15.20 45.19
N VAL A 31 5.70 15.45 46.22
CA VAL A 31 4.68 14.49 46.67
C VAL A 31 3.51 14.55 45.69
N VAL A 32 3.65 13.86 44.56
CA VAL A 32 2.61 13.81 43.55
C VAL A 32 1.54 12.81 43.98
N PRO A 33 0.25 13.16 43.91
CA PRO A 33 -0.82 12.23 44.27
C PRO A 33 -0.74 10.97 43.39
N LEU A 34 -0.91 9.80 44.01
CA LEU A 34 -0.99 8.49 43.33
C LEU A 34 -1.94 8.50 42.12
N ALA A 35 -2.99 9.33 42.16
CA ALA A 35 -3.90 9.56 41.05
C ALA A 35 -3.20 10.08 39.79
N ALA A 36 -2.26 11.02 39.91
CA ALA A 36 -1.54 11.57 38.75
C ALA A 36 -0.54 10.56 38.14
N VAL A 37 0.04 9.69 38.97
CA VAL A 37 0.85 8.56 38.48
C VAL A 37 -0.04 7.56 37.73
N ALA A 38 -1.22 7.23 38.29
CA ALA A 38 -2.19 6.37 37.62
C ALA A 38 -2.70 6.95 36.30
N GLU A 39 -2.96 8.27 36.25
CA GLU A 39 -3.34 8.99 35.03
C GLU A 39 -2.23 8.95 33.97
N GLY A 40 -0.97 9.14 34.36
CA GLY A 40 0.18 9.01 33.47
C GLY A 40 0.30 7.60 32.87
N CYS A 41 0.15 6.56 33.69
CA CYS A 41 0.12 5.17 33.24
C CYS A 41 -1.07 4.89 32.29
N ALA A 42 -2.25 5.41 32.61
CA ALA A 42 -3.44 5.26 31.77
C ALA A 42 -3.25 5.97 30.42
N ALA A 43 -2.75 7.20 30.42
CA ALA A 43 -2.46 7.95 29.19
C ALA A 43 -1.44 7.22 28.31
N LEU A 44 -0.43 6.61 28.91
CA LEU A 44 0.59 5.82 28.21
C LEU A 44 -0.02 4.55 27.59
N ALA A 45 -0.78 3.78 28.36
CA ALA A 45 -1.43 2.57 27.87
C ALA A 45 -2.44 2.87 26.75
N ILE A 46 -3.28 3.89 26.93
CA ILE A 46 -4.25 4.34 25.93
C ILE A 46 -3.53 4.85 24.69
N GLY A 47 -2.48 5.68 24.85
CA GLY A 47 -1.69 6.19 23.75
C GLY A 47 -1.05 5.07 22.92
N ALA A 48 -0.45 4.08 23.58
CA ALA A 48 0.18 2.95 22.92
C ALA A 48 -0.85 2.11 22.15
N ALA A 49 -2.01 1.86 22.76
CA ALA A 49 -3.10 1.15 22.10
C ALA A 49 -3.62 1.91 20.85
N LEU A 50 -3.81 3.22 20.95
CA LEU A 50 -4.21 4.07 19.81
C LEU A 50 -3.15 4.06 18.71
N PHE A 51 -1.87 4.12 19.08
CA PHE A 51 -0.77 4.06 18.13
C PHE A 51 -0.75 2.74 17.37
N VAL A 52 -0.78 1.61 18.08
CA VAL A 52 -0.77 0.26 17.49
C VAL A 52 -1.98 0.06 16.60
N THR A 53 -3.16 0.47 17.06
CA THR A 53 -4.40 0.40 16.28
C THR A 53 -4.33 1.26 15.02
N GLY A 54 -3.77 2.47 15.13
CA GLY A 54 -3.53 3.35 13.98
C GLY A 54 -2.59 2.71 12.95
N MET A 55 -1.47 2.14 13.41
CA MET A 55 -0.50 1.45 12.57
C MET A 55 -1.09 0.22 11.88
N LEU A 56 -1.79 -0.63 12.61
CA LEU A 56 -2.43 -1.82 12.05
C LEU A 56 -3.48 -1.44 10.98
N GLY A 57 -4.28 -0.41 11.26
CA GLY A 57 -5.23 0.12 10.29
C GLY A 57 -4.58 0.74 9.05
N LEU A 58 -3.36 1.28 9.14
CA LEU A 58 -2.60 1.73 7.98
C LEU A 58 -2.11 0.56 7.12
N ALA A 59 -1.59 -0.50 7.76
CA ALA A 59 -1.14 -1.71 7.12
C ALA A 59 -2.28 -2.41 6.37
N GLU A 60 -3.41 -2.67 7.06
CA GLU A 60 -4.56 -3.32 6.45
C GLU A 60 -5.13 -2.51 5.28
N ALA A 61 -5.25 -1.18 5.45
CA ALA A 61 -5.73 -0.31 4.39
C ALA A 61 -4.79 -0.29 3.18
N TYR A 62 -3.47 -0.37 3.41
CA TYR A 62 -2.48 -0.45 2.33
C TYR A 62 -2.59 -1.77 1.58
N GLU A 63 -2.58 -2.88 2.31
CA GLU A 63 -2.64 -4.22 1.75
C GLU A 63 -3.90 -4.45 0.92
N LYS A 64 -5.06 -3.96 1.39
CA LYS A 64 -6.31 -4.03 0.63
C LYS A 64 -6.20 -3.30 -0.71
N GLN A 65 -5.56 -2.14 -0.72
CA GLN A 65 -5.42 -1.32 -1.93
C GLN A 65 -4.35 -1.87 -2.88
N SER A 66 -3.21 -2.34 -2.35
CA SER A 66 -2.16 -2.94 -3.17
C SER A 66 -2.64 -4.24 -3.82
N LYS A 67 -3.41 -5.07 -3.10
CA LYS A 67 -4.06 -6.28 -3.67
C LYS A 67 -5.07 -5.93 -4.76
N HIS A 68 -5.89 -4.90 -4.53
CA HIS A 68 -6.85 -4.43 -5.54
C HIS A 68 -6.14 -3.93 -6.80
N LEU A 69 -5.11 -3.10 -6.63
CA LEU A 69 -4.27 -2.64 -7.73
C LEU A 69 -3.60 -3.81 -8.47
N ALA A 70 -3.01 -4.77 -7.76
CA ALA A 70 -2.42 -5.97 -8.35
C ALA A 70 -3.43 -6.77 -9.19
N GLY A 71 -4.68 -6.86 -8.74
CA GLY A 71 -5.77 -7.49 -9.49
C GLY A 71 -6.11 -6.73 -10.77
N LEU A 72 -6.19 -5.40 -10.68
CA LEU A 72 -6.47 -4.53 -11.83
C LEU A 72 -5.35 -4.55 -12.86
N LEU A 73 -4.09 -4.49 -12.43
CA LEU A 73 -2.92 -4.57 -13.32
C LEU A 73 -2.88 -5.88 -14.12
N LYS A 74 -3.45 -6.97 -13.60
CA LYS A 74 -3.57 -8.25 -14.33
C LYS A 74 -4.71 -8.26 -15.35
N ARG A 75 -5.80 -7.52 -15.08
CA ARG A 75 -7.05 -7.56 -15.85
C ARG A 75 -7.16 -6.46 -16.90
N ARG A 76 -6.58 -5.29 -16.64
CA ARG A 76 -6.68 -4.11 -17.51
C ARG A 76 -5.53 -4.08 -18.50
N GLN A 77 -5.82 -3.66 -19.73
CA GLN A 77 -4.81 -3.51 -20.76
C GLN A 77 -4.17 -2.13 -20.64
N ILE A 78 -3.04 -2.08 -19.93
CA ILE A 78 -2.27 -0.85 -19.77
C ILE A 78 -1.47 -0.65 -21.06
N PRO A 79 -1.53 0.53 -21.69
CA PRO A 79 -0.67 0.86 -22.83
C PRO A 79 0.78 0.71 -22.39
N ARG A 80 1.45 -0.35 -22.84
CA ARG A 80 2.86 -0.58 -22.52
C ARG A 80 3.65 0.48 -23.29
N SER A 81 4.26 1.43 -22.58
CA SER A 81 5.11 2.47 -23.17
C SER A 81 6.29 1.91 -23.98
N ASP A 82 6.57 0.60 -23.85
CA ASP A 82 7.57 -0.15 -24.62
C ASP A 82 7.25 -0.27 -26.13
N ALA A 83 6.02 0.02 -26.56
CA ALA A 83 5.67 -0.01 -27.99
C ALA A 83 6.16 1.22 -28.78
N ALA A 84 6.71 2.24 -28.11
CA ALA A 84 7.26 3.44 -28.75
C ALA A 84 8.80 3.44 -28.84
N SER A 85 9.49 2.43 -28.32
CA SER A 85 10.97 2.36 -28.27
C SER A 85 11.60 1.36 -29.25
N SER A 86 10.86 0.90 -30.26
CA SER A 86 11.42 0.14 -31.38
C SER A 86 11.86 1.06 -32.54
N THR A 87 12.53 2.17 -32.23
CA THR A 87 13.23 2.97 -33.25
C THR A 87 14.54 3.54 -32.67
N SER A 88 15.63 2.86 -33.02
CA SER A 88 17.02 3.34 -33.15
C SER A 88 17.78 3.93 -31.95
N HIS A 89 18.82 3.18 -31.56
CA HIS A 89 20.25 3.53 -31.52
C HIS A 89 20.79 4.56 -30.48
N ASP A 90 21.59 4.02 -29.56
CA ASP A 90 22.75 4.62 -28.87
C ASP A 90 22.63 6.07 -28.39
N THR A 91 22.11 6.24 -27.19
CA THR A 91 22.54 7.33 -26.29
C THR A 91 22.32 6.89 -24.84
N PRO A 92 23.28 7.06 -23.91
CA PRO A 92 23.03 6.83 -22.50
C PRO A 92 22.13 7.98 -22.00
N ASN A 93 20.81 7.78 -22.11
CA ASN A 93 19.86 8.83 -21.78
C ASN A 93 19.51 8.74 -20.28
N PRO A 94 19.78 9.77 -19.46
CA PRO A 94 19.34 9.86 -18.07
C PRO A 94 17.84 10.23 -18.02
N ALA A 95 16.99 9.39 -18.60
CA ALA A 95 15.58 9.66 -18.79
C ALA A 95 14.72 8.55 -18.19
N THR A 96 14.63 8.53 -16.85
CA THR A 96 13.54 7.87 -16.10
C THR A 96 12.57 8.89 -15.48
N ASP A 97 12.65 10.17 -15.88
CA ASP A 97 11.93 11.28 -15.20
C ASP A 97 10.64 11.76 -15.87
N ASN A 98 10.20 11.17 -17.01
CA ASN A 98 9.03 11.68 -17.75
C ASN A 98 7.82 10.72 -17.85
N ALA A 99 7.85 9.56 -17.20
CA ALA A 99 6.58 8.88 -16.88
C ALA A 99 5.84 9.79 -15.90
N PRO A 100 4.52 10.08 -16.07
CA PRO A 100 3.81 11.01 -15.20
C PRO A 100 4.06 10.62 -13.75
N ASP A 101 4.82 11.48 -13.08
CA ASP A 101 5.63 11.21 -11.90
C ASP A 101 4.80 10.46 -10.84
N GLY A 102 4.95 9.13 -10.79
CA GLY A 102 4.23 8.27 -9.84
C GLY A 102 3.20 7.27 -10.39
N MET A 103 3.15 6.99 -11.70
CA MET A 103 2.34 5.87 -12.21
C MET A 103 3.04 4.52 -11.93
N ILE A 104 2.34 3.60 -11.26
CA ILE A 104 2.79 2.22 -11.11
C ILE A 104 2.41 1.45 -12.38
N ASP A 105 3.33 1.40 -13.35
CA ASP A 105 3.10 0.80 -14.69
C ASP A 105 3.33 -0.71 -14.76
N GLY A 106 3.45 -1.39 -13.63
CA GLY A 106 3.63 -2.84 -13.63
C GLY A 106 3.91 -3.44 -12.26
N LYS A 107 4.21 -4.73 -12.28
CA LYS A 107 4.52 -5.53 -11.08
C LYS A 107 5.72 -4.99 -10.32
N ASP A 108 6.72 -4.47 -11.03
CA ASP A 108 7.97 -3.98 -10.43
C ASP A 108 7.74 -2.65 -9.69
N GLY A 109 6.93 -1.75 -10.25
CA GLY A 109 6.55 -0.51 -9.59
C GLY A 109 5.70 -0.73 -8.33
N LEU A 110 4.83 -1.76 -8.33
CA LEU A 110 4.04 -2.13 -7.15
C LEU A 110 4.93 -2.72 -6.06
N SER A 111 5.85 -3.62 -6.44
CA SER A 111 6.81 -4.23 -5.50
C SER A 111 7.70 -3.17 -4.84
N HIS A 112 8.17 -2.18 -5.61
CA HIS A 112 8.93 -1.06 -5.07
C HIS A 112 8.11 -0.18 -4.11
N SER A 113 6.83 0.08 -4.42
CA SER A 113 5.93 0.79 -3.51
C SER A 113 5.69 0.02 -2.21
N ASP A 114 5.54 -1.31 -2.29
CA ASP A 114 5.37 -2.18 -1.13
C ASP A 114 6.59 -2.14 -0.22
N GLU A 115 7.80 -2.22 -0.79
CA GLU A 115 9.05 -2.11 -0.03
C GLU A 115 9.14 -0.76 0.70
N LEU A 116 8.84 0.34 0.01
CA LEU A 116 8.84 1.69 0.61
C LEU A 116 7.82 1.82 1.75
N PHE A 117 6.63 1.23 1.59
CA PHE A 117 5.60 1.22 2.63
C PHE A 117 6.10 0.48 3.87
N TRP A 118 6.57 -0.76 3.73
CA TRP A 118 7.00 -1.59 4.85
C TRP A 118 8.26 -1.04 5.54
N ARG A 119 9.17 -0.45 4.76
CA ARG A 119 10.34 0.25 5.33
C ARG A 119 9.92 1.49 6.10
N GLY A 120 8.90 2.22 5.64
CA GLY A 120 8.29 3.32 6.39
C GLY A 120 7.63 2.85 7.68
N TYR A 121 6.87 1.75 7.60
CA TYR A 121 6.18 1.12 8.73
C TYR A 121 7.15 0.67 9.82
N MET A 122 8.20 -0.05 9.44
CA MET A 122 9.25 -0.48 10.38
C MET A 122 9.96 0.72 10.98
N SER A 123 10.33 1.73 10.18
CA SER A 123 10.97 2.96 10.69
C SER A 123 10.10 3.68 11.73
N THR A 124 8.78 3.75 11.54
CA THR A 124 7.87 4.33 12.52
C THR A 124 7.76 3.50 13.80
N ALA A 125 7.71 2.17 13.68
CA ALA A 125 7.64 1.27 14.83
C ALA A 125 8.94 1.29 15.64
N THR A 126 10.10 1.25 14.97
CA THR A 126 11.41 1.39 15.59
C THR A 126 11.54 2.74 16.30
N GLY A 127 11.03 3.83 15.71
CA GLY A 127 10.98 5.13 16.37
C GLY A 127 10.25 5.08 17.72
N LEU A 128 9.07 4.42 17.77
CA LEU A 128 8.34 4.25 19.03
C LEU A 128 9.13 3.42 20.06
N ILE A 129 9.75 2.31 19.62
CA ILE A 129 10.55 1.46 20.52
C ILE A 129 11.74 2.23 21.09
N ILE A 130 12.43 3.02 20.26
CA ILE A 130 13.53 3.90 20.70
C ILE A 130 13.02 4.94 21.69
N ALA A 131 11.83 5.51 21.45
CA ALA A 131 11.22 6.48 22.37
C ALA A 131 10.94 5.85 23.73
N LEU A 132 10.23 4.73 23.76
CA LEU A 132 9.86 4.03 24.99
C LEU A 132 11.08 3.47 25.73
N GLY A 133 12.02 2.86 25.00
CA GLY A 133 13.27 2.33 25.56
C GLY A 133 14.19 3.44 26.09
N GLY A 134 14.31 4.54 25.35
CA GLY A 134 15.06 5.71 25.78
C GLY A 134 14.44 6.35 27.03
N LEU A 135 13.12 6.48 27.07
CA LEU A 135 12.41 7.01 28.25
C LEU A 135 12.55 6.09 29.46
N LEU A 136 12.47 4.77 29.28
CA LEU A 136 12.73 3.80 30.34
C LEU A 136 14.17 3.92 30.87
N ALA A 137 15.16 4.02 29.98
CA ALA A 137 16.55 4.22 30.36
C ALA A 137 16.75 5.54 31.11
N LEU A 138 16.08 6.62 30.68
CA LEU A 138 16.12 7.91 31.35
C LEU A 138 15.58 7.80 32.78
N VAL A 139 14.42 7.15 32.98
CA VAL A 139 13.85 6.94 34.32
C VAL A 139 14.79 6.15 35.23
N LEU A 140 15.46 5.11 34.70
CA LEU A 140 16.43 4.32 35.48
C LEU A 140 17.64 5.15 35.90
N VAL A 141 18.15 6.01 35.02
CA VAL A 141 19.30 6.88 35.29
C VAL A 141 18.94 7.98 36.31
N LEU A 142 17.72 8.50 36.25
CA LEU A 142 17.24 9.55 37.14
C LEU A 142 17.13 9.14 38.61
N GLY A 143 17.04 7.83 38.91
CA GLY A 143 16.88 7.34 40.28
C GLY A 143 18.06 7.67 41.21
N ASP A 144 19.25 7.90 40.66
CA ASP A 144 20.49 8.09 41.43
C ASP A 144 21.05 9.52 41.36
N ILE A 145 20.31 10.48 40.79
CA ILE A 145 20.81 11.83 40.46
C ILE A 145 20.29 12.90 41.43
N SER A 146 21.15 13.86 41.81
CA SER A 146 20.79 14.99 42.67
C SER A 146 19.87 16.01 41.97
N TYR A 147 19.02 16.72 42.74
CA TYR A 147 18.03 17.68 42.20
C TYR A 147 18.62 18.73 41.24
N GLU A 148 19.79 19.29 41.54
CA GLU A 148 20.42 20.31 40.68
C GLU A 148 20.78 19.78 39.28
N SER A 149 21.21 18.52 39.19
CA SER A 149 21.59 17.90 37.92
C SER A 149 20.41 17.23 37.20
N TYR A 150 19.28 17.05 37.90
CA TYR A 150 18.05 16.46 37.36
C TYR A 150 17.52 17.22 36.16
N SER A 151 17.28 18.53 36.29
CA SER A 151 16.63 19.32 35.23
C SER A 151 17.44 19.36 33.93
N MET A 152 18.77 19.52 34.02
CA MET A 152 19.67 19.48 32.87
C MET A 152 19.72 18.09 32.23
N THR A 153 19.80 17.02 33.04
CA THR A 153 19.89 15.64 32.55
C THR A 153 18.59 15.19 31.90
N VAL A 154 17.44 15.58 32.47
CA VAL A 154 16.11 15.32 31.90
C VAL A 154 15.93 16.06 30.59
N GLY A 155 16.23 17.36 30.56
CA GLY A 155 16.11 18.16 29.34
C GLY A 155 16.99 17.61 28.22
N ALA A 156 18.26 17.34 28.50
CA ALA A 156 19.20 16.77 27.55
C ALA A 156 18.82 15.34 27.11
N GLY A 157 18.38 14.50 28.05
CA GLY A 157 17.94 13.13 27.78
C GLY A 157 16.68 13.09 26.91
N ILE A 158 15.66 13.87 27.29
CA ILE A 158 14.43 14.00 26.48
C ILE A 158 14.75 14.53 25.10
N ALA A 159 15.57 15.58 24.97
CA ALA A 159 15.96 16.11 23.67
C ALA A 159 16.71 15.07 22.83
N GLY A 160 17.65 14.35 23.45
CA GLY A 160 18.45 13.29 22.84
C GLY A 160 17.61 12.10 22.36
N ILE A 161 16.51 11.78 23.04
CA ILE A 161 15.56 10.72 22.63
C ILE A 161 14.55 11.24 21.61
N ALA A 162 14.00 12.44 21.83
CA ALA A 162 12.92 13.00 21.04
C ALA A 162 13.35 13.34 19.61
N LEU A 163 14.53 13.92 19.41
CA LEU A 163 15.04 14.27 18.08
C LEU A 163 15.13 13.07 17.13
N PRO A 164 15.87 11.98 17.44
CA PRO A 164 15.98 10.83 16.55
C PRO A 164 14.63 10.13 16.39
N THR A 165 13.82 10.05 17.45
CA THR A 165 12.46 9.49 17.41
C THR A 165 11.60 10.24 16.40
N LEU A 166 11.55 11.57 16.49
CA LEU A 166 10.68 12.42 15.68
C LEU A 166 11.16 12.44 14.22
N LEU A 167 12.46 12.39 13.98
CA LEU A 167 13.06 12.22 12.65
C LEU A 167 12.67 10.88 12.01
N LEU A 168 12.83 9.77 12.72
CA LEU A 168 12.47 8.43 12.24
C LEU A 168 10.97 8.31 12.00
N TRP A 169 10.17 8.81 12.93
CA TRP A 169 8.72 8.77 12.87
C TRP A 169 8.18 9.64 11.73
N GLY A 170 8.62 10.90 11.64
CA GLY A 170 8.22 11.82 10.57
C GLY A 170 8.59 11.31 9.17
N ARG A 171 9.82 10.83 8.98
CA ARG A 171 10.25 10.26 7.69
C ARG A 171 9.48 8.98 7.36
N GLY A 172 9.26 8.11 8.33
CA GLY A 172 8.49 6.89 8.15
C GLY A 172 7.04 7.16 7.76
N LEU A 173 6.38 8.09 8.45
CA LEU A 173 5.00 8.48 8.18
C LEU A 173 4.83 9.16 6.80
N MET A 174 5.81 9.98 6.40
CA MET A 174 5.83 10.54 5.05
C MET A 174 5.97 9.47 3.97
N ARG A 175 6.83 8.46 4.18
CA ARG A 175 6.98 7.33 3.25
C ARG A 175 5.68 6.54 3.12
N ILE A 176 5.07 6.19 4.26
CA ILE A 176 3.77 5.51 4.32
C ILE A 176 2.72 6.32 3.56
N ARG A 177 2.61 7.63 3.81
CA ARG A 177 1.64 8.49 3.12
C ARG A 177 1.87 8.51 1.61
N ARG A 178 3.14 8.63 1.18
CA ARG A 178 3.49 8.70 -0.25
C ARG A 178 3.16 7.40 -0.98
N SER A 179 3.52 6.24 -0.43
CA SER A 179 3.20 4.95 -1.06
C SER A 179 1.70 4.74 -1.17
N HIS A 180 0.94 5.09 -0.13
CA HIS A 180 -0.52 5.01 -0.12
C HIS A 180 -1.18 5.91 -1.18
N VAL A 181 -0.74 7.18 -1.27
CA VAL A 181 -1.20 8.12 -2.30
C VAL A 181 -0.85 7.62 -3.70
N ARG A 182 0.35 7.05 -3.89
CA ARG A 182 0.79 6.50 -5.17
C ARG A 182 -0.06 5.31 -5.60
N VAL A 183 -0.32 4.37 -4.69
CA VAL A 183 -1.17 3.19 -4.95
C VAL A 183 -2.61 3.60 -5.24
N THR A 184 -3.19 4.52 -4.45
CA THR A 184 -4.56 5.01 -4.72
C THR A 184 -4.69 5.77 -6.03
N ALA A 185 -3.73 6.64 -6.35
CA ALA A 185 -3.72 7.37 -7.61
C ALA A 185 -3.59 6.41 -8.81
N SER A 186 -2.68 5.44 -8.71
CA SER A 186 -2.48 4.42 -9.75
C SER A 186 -3.73 3.56 -9.92
N THR A 187 -4.36 3.13 -8.83
CA THR A 187 -5.62 2.37 -8.85
C THR A 187 -6.70 3.09 -9.63
N ARG A 188 -6.96 4.38 -9.32
CA ARG A 188 -7.98 5.18 -10.02
C ARG A 188 -7.70 5.34 -11.51
N ARG A 189 -6.43 5.46 -11.89
CA ARG A 189 -6.02 5.54 -13.30
C ARG A 189 -6.19 4.20 -14.00
N VAL A 190 -5.79 3.11 -13.36
CA VAL A 190 -5.91 1.76 -13.93
C VAL A 190 -7.38 1.37 -14.11
N GLU A 191 -8.25 1.78 -13.19
CA GLU A 191 -9.71 1.57 -13.29
C GLU A 191 -10.33 2.21 -14.54
N ALA A 192 -9.73 3.27 -15.09
CA ALA A 192 -10.21 3.96 -16.27
C ALA A 192 -9.85 3.27 -17.59
N TYR A 193 -8.92 2.30 -17.60
CA TYR A 193 -8.57 1.57 -18.81
C TYR A 193 -9.60 0.48 -19.13
N PRO A 194 -9.77 0.12 -20.41
CA PRO A 194 -10.62 -1.02 -20.78
C PRO A 194 -10.06 -2.33 -20.21
N ASP A 195 -10.97 -3.27 -19.94
CA ASP A 195 -10.58 -4.64 -19.60
C ASP A 195 -9.82 -5.23 -20.79
N ARG A 196 -8.76 -5.97 -20.49
CA ARG A 196 -8.07 -6.76 -21.49
C ARG A 196 -9.08 -7.73 -22.05
N THR A 197 -9.50 -7.52 -23.29
CA THR A 197 -10.20 -8.55 -24.05
C THR A 197 -9.29 -9.76 -24.01
N ILE A 198 -9.69 -10.78 -23.26
CA ILE A 198 -9.13 -12.11 -23.39
C ILE A 198 -9.57 -12.48 -24.80
N GLU A 199 -8.69 -12.21 -25.76
CA GLU A 199 -8.78 -12.81 -27.08
C GLU A 199 -8.72 -14.30 -26.79
N VAL A 200 -9.90 -14.90 -26.64
CA VAL A 200 -10.05 -16.35 -26.72
C VAL A 200 -9.36 -16.66 -28.02
N GLU A 201 -8.25 -17.37 -27.93
CA GLU A 201 -7.56 -17.95 -29.07
C GLU A 201 -8.62 -18.82 -29.76
N ILE A 202 -9.40 -18.20 -30.65
CA ILE A 202 -10.21 -18.91 -31.61
C ILE A 202 -9.12 -19.52 -32.48
N GLU A 203 -8.73 -20.73 -32.13
CA GLU A 203 -7.85 -21.60 -32.90
C GLU A 203 -8.31 -21.46 -34.34
N SER A 204 -7.60 -20.63 -35.10
CA SER A 204 -8.03 -20.27 -36.45
C SER A 204 -8.11 -21.59 -37.19
N PRO A 205 -9.28 -21.99 -37.76
CA PRO A 205 -9.39 -23.26 -38.44
C PRO A 205 -8.30 -23.28 -39.51
N ARG A 206 -7.30 -24.12 -39.24
CA ARG A 206 -6.07 -24.26 -40.01
C ARG A 206 -6.48 -24.39 -41.46
N ARG A 207 -6.26 -23.31 -42.23
CA ARG A 207 -6.59 -23.25 -43.65
C ARG A 207 -5.88 -24.44 -44.30
N PRO A 208 -6.57 -25.41 -44.92
CA PRO A 208 -5.90 -26.53 -45.55
C PRO A 208 -4.99 -25.97 -46.63
N THR A 209 -3.70 -26.24 -46.49
CA THR A 209 -2.65 -25.87 -47.43
C THR A 209 -3.02 -26.51 -48.77
N ARG A 210 -3.47 -25.68 -49.72
CA ARG A 210 -3.69 -26.07 -51.11
C ARG A 210 -2.32 -26.38 -51.74
N GLY A 211 -1.88 -27.62 -51.58
CA GLY A 211 -0.98 -28.25 -52.52
C GLY A 211 -1.78 -28.58 -53.78
N ALA A 212 -1.42 -27.94 -54.89
CA ALA A 212 -1.83 -28.38 -56.22
C ALA A 212 -1.37 -29.82 -56.43
N VAL A 213 -2.19 -30.71 -57.01
CA VAL A 213 -1.90 -31.36 -58.31
C VAL A 213 -3.18 -31.98 -58.92
N PHE A 214 -3.23 -31.89 -60.25
CA PHE A 214 -4.03 -32.66 -61.23
C PHE A 214 -5.43 -32.17 -61.65
N ARG A 215 -5.37 -31.59 -62.85
CA ARG A 215 -6.38 -31.50 -63.90
C ARG A 215 -6.67 -32.91 -64.43
N SER A 216 -7.92 -33.35 -64.41
CA SER A 216 -8.44 -34.37 -65.32
C SER A 216 -9.85 -33.98 -65.75
N GLU A 217 -10.10 -34.21 -67.04
CA GLU A 217 -11.26 -33.78 -67.80
C GLU A 217 -12.50 -34.64 -67.53
N SER A 218 -13.67 -34.05 -67.83
CA SER A 218 -14.91 -34.68 -68.32
C SER A 218 -15.56 -35.81 -67.50
N SER A 219 -16.76 -35.58 -66.96
CA SER A 219 -18.03 -35.85 -67.67
C SER A 219 -19.25 -35.58 -66.75
N PRO A 220 -20.44 -35.22 -67.28
CA PRO A 220 -21.60 -34.75 -66.52
C PRO A 220 -22.57 -35.90 -66.21
N LEU A 221 -23.31 -35.84 -65.09
CA LEU A 221 -24.74 -36.23 -64.96
C LEU A 221 -25.19 -36.23 -63.48
N GLY A 222 -26.45 -35.81 -63.25
CA GLY A 222 -27.23 -36.10 -62.04
C GLY A 222 -27.20 -34.97 -60.99
N ARG A 223 -28.07 -33.96 -61.00
CA ARG A 223 -29.55 -33.96 -60.83
C ARG A 223 -30.02 -34.56 -59.49
N ASN A 224 -30.36 -33.67 -58.55
CA ASN A 224 -31.56 -33.65 -57.66
C ASN A 224 -31.22 -32.92 -56.35
N ILE A 225 -31.68 -31.68 -56.14
CA ILE A 225 -33.02 -31.28 -55.64
C ILE A 225 -33.32 -31.85 -54.24
N THR A 226 -33.29 -30.97 -53.22
CA THR A 226 -34.32 -30.69 -52.19
C THR A 226 -33.62 -29.95 -51.03
N ARG A 227 -33.80 -28.64 -50.80
CA ARG A 227 -34.99 -27.91 -50.35
C ARG A 227 -35.64 -28.54 -49.11
N SER A 228 -35.29 -28.04 -47.93
CA SER A 228 -36.15 -28.09 -46.75
C SER A 228 -35.74 -27.01 -45.75
N SER A 229 -36.55 -25.95 -45.73
CA SER A 229 -36.67 -24.93 -44.71
C SER A 229 -37.44 -25.48 -43.49
N SER A 230 -36.99 -25.18 -42.27
CA SER A 230 -37.87 -25.09 -41.09
C SER A 230 -37.18 -24.20 -40.05
N ARG A 231 -37.62 -22.94 -39.84
CA ARG A 231 -38.77 -22.53 -39.00
C ARG A 231 -38.48 -22.85 -37.52
N ARG A 232 -37.95 -21.88 -36.76
CA ARG A 232 -38.70 -20.92 -35.92
C ARG A 232 -39.43 -21.61 -34.76
N GLN A 233 -38.91 -21.45 -33.55
CA GLN A 233 -39.56 -21.51 -32.22
C GLN A 233 -38.41 -21.27 -31.21
N GLN A 234 -38.19 -20.13 -30.56
CA GLN A 234 -39.05 -19.16 -29.86
C GLN A 234 -39.83 -19.76 -28.69
N LEU A 235 -39.60 -19.16 -27.51
CA LEU A 235 -40.26 -19.24 -26.19
C LEU A 235 -39.64 -20.20 -25.13
N PRO A 236 -39.87 -19.96 -23.81
CA PRO A 236 -39.77 -18.68 -23.10
C PRO A 236 -39.12 -18.82 -21.69
N ARG A 237 -38.68 -17.71 -21.07
CA ARG A 237 -38.63 -17.59 -19.59
C ARG A 237 -40.07 -17.67 -19.06
N PRO A 238 -40.32 -18.18 -17.83
CA PRO A 238 -40.64 -17.23 -16.77
C PRO A 238 -40.45 -17.67 -15.30
N LYS A 239 -40.59 -16.65 -14.45
CA LYS A 239 -41.10 -16.57 -13.05
C LYS A 239 -40.15 -16.67 -11.86
N ALA A 240 -40.11 -15.52 -11.20
CA ALA A 240 -39.89 -15.30 -9.78
C ALA A 240 -40.91 -16.01 -8.88
N ARG A 241 -40.47 -16.28 -7.64
CA ARG A 241 -41.16 -16.53 -6.36
C ARG A 241 -40.05 -17.04 -5.41
N TYR A 242 -39.82 -16.60 -4.18
CA TYR A 242 -40.53 -15.76 -3.19
C TYR A 242 -39.50 -14.83 -2.51
#